data_AF-A0A2G9FZ03-F1
#
_entry.id   AF-A0A2G9FZ03-F1
#
_cell.length_a   1.000
_cell.length_b   1.000
_cell.length_c   1.000
_cell.angle_alpha   90.00
_cell.angle_beta   90.00
_cell.angle_gamma   90.00
#
_symmetry.space_group_name_H-M   'P 1'
#
loop_
_entity.id
_entity.type
_entity.pdbx_description
1 polymer ?
#
loop_
_entity_poly.entity_id
_entity_poly.type
_entity_poly.pdbx_seq_one_letter_code
_entity_poly.pdbx_strand_id
1 'polypeptide(L)'
;MRISSGAEGIARIEIQKRIDLIQVIIFMGFPKLLIESTPRGIEELQMNLQKEFHYVNRKLNIAITRIAKPYGNPNILAEFIAGQLKNRISFRKAIKKATELTEQTDTKGIQVQIAGRIDGKEIACVEWIREGRVPLQTIRAKIDYCPYTIRTIYGVLGVKIWIFLHKEEE
;
A
#
# COMPACT_ATOMS: atom_id res chain seq x y z
N MET A 1 4.90 -18.29 9.78
CA MET A 1 6.22 -17.70 9.51
C MET A 1 5.99 -16.23 9.16
N ARG A 2 6.35 -15.28 10.03
CA ARG A 2 6.20 -13.84 9.72
C ARG A 2 7.39 -13.44 8.87
N ILE A 3 7.20 -13.38 7.56
CA ILE A 3 8.16 -12.71 6.67
C ILE A 3 8.12 -11.24 7.10
N SER A 4 9.24 -10.73 7.57
CA SER A 4 9.45 -9.31 7.81
C SER A 4 9.53 -8.60 6.47
N SER A 5 8.38 -8.42 5.80
CA SER A 5 8.25 -7.66 4.55
C SER A 5 8.34 -6.16 4.86
N GLY A 6 9.54 -5.72 5.21
CA GLY A 6 9.85 -4.30 5.39
C GLY A 6 9.97 -3.64 4.03
N ALA A 7 8.90 -2.97 3.59
CA ALA A 7 8.85 -2.06 2.44
C ALA A 7 8.97 -2.72 1.05
N GLU A 8 8.14 -3.72 0.76
CA GLU A 8 8.03 -4.26 -0.62
C GLU A 8 7.12 -3.40 -1.51
N GLY A 9 6.34 -2.46 -0.95
CA GLY A 9 5.53 -1.54 -1.74
C GLY A 9 4.54 -2.27 -2.64
N ILE A 10 3.89 -3.31 -2.10
CA ILE A 10 2.87 -4.07 -2.81
C ILE A 10 1.59 -3.23 -2.81
N ALA A 11 1.12 -2.87 -3.99
CA ALA A 11 -0.07 -2.06 -4.13
C ALA A 11 -1.33 -2.92 -4.16
N ARG A 12 -1.37 -3.95 -5.01
CA ARG A 12 -2.52 -4.86 -5.12
C ARG A 12 -2.13 -6.17 -5.76
N ILE A 13 -2.97 -7.17 -5.55
CA ILE A 13 -2.84 -8.50 -6.16
C ILE A 13 -4.13 -8.76 -6.93
N GLU A 14 -4.01 -8.94 -8.24
CA GLU A 14 -5.10 -9.35 -9.10
C GLU A 14 -5.00 -10.85 -9.37
N ILE A 15 -6.09 -11.57 -9.14
CA ILE A 15 -6.15 -13.02 -9.35
C ILE A 15 -7.16 -13.28 -10.45
N GLN A 16 -6.67 -13.72 -11.60
CA GLN A 16 -7.49 -14.11 -12.74
C GLN A 16 -7.55 -15.63 -12.80
N LYS A 17 -8.74 -16.20 -12.61
CA LYS A 17 -8.95 -17.65 -12.62
C LYS A 17 -9.57 -18.07 -13.95
N ARG A 18 -8.86 -18.92 -14.70
CA ARG A 18 -9.39 -19.67 -15.85
C ARG A 18 -9.53 -21.14 -15.48
N ILE A 19 -10.11 -21.93 -16.38
CA ILE A 19 -10.39 -23.36 -16.15
C ILE A 19 -9.09 -24.12 -15.82
N ASP A 20 -8.05 -23.91 -16.63
CA ASP A 20 -6.77 -24.63 -16.54
C ASP A 20 -5.64 -23.84 -15.87
N LEU A 21 -5.78 -22.50 -15.83
CA LEU A 21 -4.70 -21.61 -15.39
C LEU A 21 -5.20 -20.53 -14.43
N ILE A 22 -4.47 -20.37 -13.34
CA ILE A 22 -4.65 -19.28 -12.39
C ILE A 22 -3.48 -18.31 -12.59
N GLN A 23 -3.79 -17.09 -13.00
CA GLN A 23 -2.83 -16.03 -13.19
C GLN A 23 -2.91 -15.05 -12.01
N VAL A 24 -1.81 -14.91 -11.28
CA VAL A 24 -1.65 -13.98 -10.17
C VAL A 24 -0.77 -12.83 -10.66
N ILE A 25 -1.31 -11.62 -10.70
CA ILE A 25 -0.60 -10.41 -11.10
C ILE A 25 -0.39 -9.56 -9.85
N ILE A 26 0.87 -9.44 -9.42
CA ILE A 26 1.26 -8.61 -8.28
C ILE A 26 1.71 -7.26 -8.81
N PHE A 27 1.05 -6.19 -8.35
CA PHE A 27 1.41 -4.83 -8.70
C PHE A 27 2.30 -4.24 -7.60
N MET A 28 3.51 -3.83 -7.97
CA MET A 28 4.51 -3.31 -7.03
C MET A 28 5.05 -1.96 -7.47
N GLY A 29 5.36 -1.09 -6.50
CA GLY A 29 6.07 0.16 -6.77
C GLY A 29 7.54 -0.05 -7.13
N PHE A 30 8.21 -0.94 -6.40
CA PHE A 30 9.65 -1.17 -6.49
C PHE A 30 9.99 -2.66 -6.72
N PRO A 31 9.65 -3.23 -7.90
CA PRO A 31 9.84 -4.66 -8.17
C PRO A 31 11.32 -5.09 -8.12
N LYS A 32 12.25 -4.16 -8.39
CA LYS A 32 13.69 -4.41 -8.32
C LYS A 32 14.13 -4.89 -6.94
N LEU A 33 13.55 -4.33 -5.86
CA LEU A 33 13.90 -4.74 -4.50
C LEU A 33 13.60 -6.22 -4.24
N LEU A 34 12.53 -6.75 -4.85
CA LEU A 34 12.14 -8.15 -4.69
C LEU A 34 12.93 -9.09 -5.60
N ILE A 35 13.22 -8.66 -6.83
CA ILE A 35 13.95 -9.45 -7.82
C ILE A 35 15.46 -9.52 -7.52
N GLU A 36 16.07 -8.40 -7.08
CA GLU A 36 17.52 -8.31 -6.82
C GLU A 36 17.93 -8.96 -5.49
N SER A 37 17.07 -8.92 -4.47
CA SER A 37 17.37 -9.50 -3.16
C SER A 37 17.23 -11.03 -3.13
N THR A 38 16.34 -11.60 -3.95
CA THR A 38 15.98 -13.01 -3.83
C THR A 38 15.58 -13.61 -5.19
N PRO A 39 16.51 -14.05 -6.05
CA PRO A 39 16.16 -14.77 -7.27
C PRO A 39 15.32 -16.04 -6.97
N ARG A 40 15.51 -16.63 -5.78
CA ARG A 40 14.72 -17.77 -5.28
C ARG A 40 13.34 -17.39 -4.72
N GLY A 41 13.08 -16.10 -4.44
CA GLY A 41 11.85 -15.68 -3.77
C GLY A 41 10.59 -15.95 -4.59
N ILE A 42 10.65 -15.76 -5.92
CA ILE A 42 9.53 -16.04 -6.82
C ILE A 42 9.28 -17.54 -6.93
N GLU A 43 10.33 -18.35 -7.05
CA GLU A 43 10.25 -19.81 -7.08
C GLU A 43 9.69 -20.37 -5.76
N GLU A 44 10.16 -19.84 -4.62
CA GLU A 44 9.67 -20.19 -3.28
C GLU A 44 8.19 -19.80 -3.11
N LEU A 45 7.78 -18.61 -3.56
CA LEU A 45 6.36 -18.21 -3.57
C LEU A 45 5.52 -19.18 -4.40
N GLN A 46 6.01 -19.57 -5.57
CA GLN A 46 5.32 -20.54 -6.42
C GLN A 46 5.22 -21.91 -5.75
N MET A 47 6.29 -22.42 -5.13
CA MET A 47 6.27 -23.67 -4.38
C MET A 47 5.35 -23.62 -3.16
N ASN A 48 5.35 -22.51 -2.40
CA ASN A 48 4.50 -22.35 -1.23
C ASN A 48 3.02 -22.32 -1.63
N LEU A 49 2.68 -21.61 -2.72
CA LEU A 49 1.32 -21.60 -3.25
C LEU A 49 0.93 -22.98 -3.80
N GLN A 50 1.83 -23.71 -4.46
CA GLN A 50 1.55 -25.09 -4.88
C GLN A 50 1.34 -26.05 -3.72
N LYS A 51 2.01 -25.85 -2.57
CA LYS A 51 1.82 -26.66 -1.36
C LYS A 51 0.50 -26.36 -0.67
N GLU A 52 0.13 -25.09 -0.51
CA GLU A 52 -1.12 -24.72 0.16
C GLU A 52 -2.36 -25.05 -0.68
N PHE A 53 -2.24 -24.93 -2.00
CA PHE A 53 -3.33 -25.24 -2.90
C PHE A 53 -3.13 -26.58 -3.59
N HIS A 54 -3.93 -27.58 -3.22
CA HIS A 54 -4.00 -28.88 -3.89
C HIS A 54 -4.63 -28.76 -5.30
N TYR A 55 -3.92 -28.17 -6.24
CA TYR A 55 -4.34 -28.08 -7.64
C TYR A 55 -3.93 -29.35 -8.39
N VAL A 56 -4.78 -30.38 -8.38
CA VAL A 56 -4.53 -31.64 -9.11
C VAL A 56 -4.47 -31.41 -10.63
N ASN A 57 -5.05 -30.31 -11.14
CA ASN A 57 -5.20 -30.07 -12.59
C ASN A 57 -5.05 -28.60 -13.06
N ARG A 58 -4.59 -27.66 -12.20
CA ARG A 58 -4.48 -26.24 -12.58
C ARG A 58 -3.05 -25.72 -12.47
N LYS A 59 -2.58 -25.04 -13.51
CA LYS A 59 -1.27 -24.38 -13.52
C LYS A 59 -1.38 -23.00 -12.87
N LEU A 60 -0.40 -22.64 -12.04
CA LEU A 60 -0.28 -21.32 -11.43
C LEU A 60 0.81 -20.53 -12.17
N ASN A 61 0.48 -19.32 -12.61
CA ASN A 61 1.44 -18.37 -13.18
C ASN A 61 1.46 -17.09 -12.34
N ILE A 62 2.64 -16.66 -11.91
CA ILE A 62 2.84 -15.46 -11.10
C ILE A 62 3.58 -14.43 -11.96
N ALA A 63 2.97 -13.27 -12.14
CA ALA A 63 3.57 -12.14 -12.86
C ALA A 63 3.70 -10.94 -11.93
N ILE A 64 4.84 -10.26 -11.98
CA ILE A 64 5.08 -9.02 -11.22
C ILE A 64 5.05 -7.86 -12.21
N THR A 65 4.21 -6.87 -11.94
CA THR A 65 4.05 -5.67 -12.77
C THR A 65 4.45 -4.43 -11.99
N ARG A 66 5.15 -3.52 -12.67
CA ARG A 66 5.62 -2.26 -12.07
C ARG A 66 4.56 -1.18 -12.17
N ILE A 67 4.32 -0.46 -11.07
CA ILE A 67 3.55 0.79 -11.07
C ILE A 67 4.48 1.94 -11.43
N ALA A 68 4.08 2.76 -12.41
CA ALA A 68 4.88 3.91 -12.86
C ALA A 68 5.08 4.97 -11.77
N LYS A 69 3.99 5.35 -11.06
CA LYS A 69 3.99 6.35 -9.99
C LYS A 69 3.62 5.69 -8.65
N PRO A 70 4.61 5.20 -7.87
CA PRO A 70 4.34 4.40 -6.66
C PRO A 70 3.62 5.20 -5.57
N TYR A 71 3.98 6.47 -5.36
CA TYR A 71 3.39 7.34 -4.33
C TYR A 71 1.99 7.87 -4.66
N GLY A 72 1.48 7.58 -5.86
CA GLY A 72 0.08 7.80 -6.21
C GLY A 72 -0.85 6.72 -5.66
N ASN A 73 -0.30 5.57 -5.23
CA ASN A 73 -1.09 4.50 -4.64
C ASN A 73 -1.15 4.64 -3.10
N PRO A 74 -2.35 4.60 -2.49
CA PRO A 74 -2.47 4.85 -1.05
C PRO A 74 -1.89 3.71 -0.20
N ASN A 75 -1.80 2.47 -0.70
CA ASN A 75 -1.19 1.36 0.05
C ASN A 75 0.32 1.58 0.23
N ILE A 76 1.02 1.94 -0.84
CA ILE A 76 2.46 2.22 -0.81
C ILE A 76 2.74 3.46 0.06
N LEU A 77 1.89 4.49 -0.05
CA LEU A 77 2.01 5.69 0.77
C LEU A 77 1.77 5.39 2.26
N ALA A 78 0.81 4.52 2.59
CA ALA A 78 0.56 4.09 3.96
C ALA A 78 1.74 3.31 4.56
N GLU A 79 2.36 2.41 3.78
CA GLU A 79 3.60 1.72 4.17
C GLU A 79 4.75 2.70 4.43
N PHE A 80 4.89 3.73 3.58
CA PHE A 80 5.88 4.78 3.76
C PHE A 80 5.67 5.53 5.08
N ILE A 81 4.46 6.02 5.34
CA ILE A 81 4.11 6.71 6.60
C ILE A 81 4.35 5.77 7.79
N ALA A 82 3.99 4.49 7.67
CA ALA A 82 4.23 3.50 8.69
C ALA A 82 5.71 3.30 9.01
N GLY A 83 6.57 3.27 7.99
CA GLY A 83 8.03 3.23 8.16
C GLY A 83 8.55 4.45 8.91
N GLN A 84 8.11 5.65 8.53
CA GLN A 84 8.52 6.89 9.20
C GLN A 84 8.08 6.92 10.68
N LEU A 85 6.84 6.52 10.97
CA LEU A 85 6.32 6.48 12.34
C LEU A 85 6.99 5.40 13.20
N LYS A 86 7.33 4.24 12.62
CA LYS A 86 8.14 3.22 13.32
C LYS A 86 9.54 3.72 13.66
N ASN A 87 10.13 4.54 12.78
CA ASN A 87 11.39 5.22 13.01
C ASN A 87 11.29 6.43 13.97
N ARG A 88 10.14 6.60 14.65
CA ARG A 88 9.85 7.69 15.61
C ARG A 88 10.00 9.10 15.03
N ILE A 89 9.78 9.25 13.73
CA ILE A 89 9.69 10.58 13.11
C ILE A 89 8.34 11.19 13.51
N SER A 90 8.35 12.49 13.81
CA SER A 90 7.12 13.22 14.15
C SER A 90 6.05 13.03 13.08
N PHE A 91 4.82 12.70 13.49
CA PHE A 91 3.71 12.43 12.57
C PHE A 91 3.44 13.60 11.61
N ARG A 92 3.61 14.85 12.05
CA ARG A 92 3.46 16.03 11.20
C ARG A 92 4.49 16.06 10.06
N LYS A 93 5.75 15.70 10.36
CA LYS A 93 6.81 15.61 9.35
C LYS A 93 6.57 14.45 8.39
N ALA A 94 6.11 13.31 8.91
CA ALA A 94 5.77 12.15 8.10
C ALA A 94 4.62 12.46 7.12
N ILE A 95 3.54 13.10 7.59
CA ILE A 95 2.41 13.48 6.72
C ILE A 95 2.86 14.53 5.69
N LYS A 96 3.56 15.59 6.11
CA LYS A 96 4.02 16.63 5.19
C LYS A 96 4.89 16.06 4.06
N LYS A 97 5.81 15.16 4.41
CA LYS A 97 6.66 14.47 3.42
C LYS A 97 5.85 13.53 2.52
N ALA A 98 4.83 12.86 3.08
CA ALA A 98 3.94 12.03 2.30
C ALA A 98 3.13 12.86 1.29
N THR A 99 2.60 14.03 1.69
CA THR A 99 1.89 14.90 0.75
C THR A 99 2.81 15.40 -0.35
N GLU A 100 4.02 15.86 -0.02
CA GLU A 100 5.01 16.35 -1.00
C GLU A 100 5.36 15.27 -2.05
N LEU A 101 5.50 14.00 -1.63
CA LEU A 101 5.73 12.89 -2.55
C LEU A 101 4.51 12.58 -3.43
N THR A 102 3.30 12.79 -2.92
CA THR A 102 2.05 12.60 -3.66
C THR A 102 1.76 13.75 -4.62
N GLU A 103 2.14 14.98 -4.29
CA GLU A 103 2.05 16.15 -5.19
C GLU A 103 2.95 16.01 -6.43
N GLN A 104 4.09 15.31 -6.31
CA GLN A 104 4.95 14.96 -7.44
C GLN A 104 4.29 13.96 -8.41
N THR A 105 3.11 13.42 -8.05
CA THR A 105 2.30 12.53 -8.89
C THR A 105 1.03 13.24 -9.35
N ASP A 106 0.32 12.69 -10.35
CA ASP A 106 -0.85 13.35 -10.97
C ASP A 106 -2.13 13.22 -10.13
N THR A 107 -2.05 13.60 -8.86
CA THR A 107 -3.17 13.56 -7.91
C THR A 107 -3.80 14.93 -7.76
N LYS A 108 -5.13 14.97 -7.64
CA LYS A 108 -5.91 16.22 -7.48
C LYS A 108 -6.11 16.62 -6.02
N GLY A 109 -5.91 15.67 -5.11
CA GLY A 109 -6.03 15.90 -3.68
C GLY A 109 -5.81 14.63 -2.89
N ILE A 110 -5.42 14.82 -1.63
CA ILE A 110 -5.15 13.76 -0.68
C ILE A 110 -5.76 14.14 0.68
N GLN A 111 -6.30 13.14 1.37
CA GLN A 111 -6.68 13.25 2.76
C GLN A 111 -6.00 12.12 3.53
N VAL A 112 -5.26 12.46 4.58
CA VAL A 112 -4.62 11.50 5.48
C VAL A 112 -5.18 11.70 6.87
N GLN A 113 -5.66 10.61 7.48
CA GLN A 113 -6.13 10.58 8.86
C GLN A 113 -5.30 9.57 9.65
N ILE A 114 -4.84 9.97 10.83
CA ILE A 114 -4.13 9.13 11.78
C ILE A 114 -4.90 9.14 13.09
N ALA A 115 -5.19 7.96 13.64
CA ALA A 115 -5.92 7.78 14.87
C ALA A 115 -5.13 6.89 15.84
N GLY A 116 -5.10 7.28 17.11
CA GLY A 116 -4.55 6.49 18.21
C GLY A 116 -3.67 7.30 19.16
N ARG A 117 -2.79 6.63 19.88
CA ARG A 117 -1.86 7.25 20.85
C ARG A 117 -0.66 7.86 20.13
N ILE A 118 -0.88 9.03 19.54
CA ILE A 118 0.14 9.75 18.78
C ILE A 118 1.23 10.24 19.74
N ASP A 119 2.50 10.00 19.38
CA ASP A 119 3.67 10.43 20.15
C ASP A 119 3.72 9.89 21.59
N GLY A 120 3.06 8.75 21.84
CA GLY A 120 3.05 8.10 23.16
C GLY A 120 2.17 8.77 24.21
N LYS A 121 1.38 9.78 23.82
CA LYS A 121 0.40 10.42 24.71
C LYS A 121 -0.56 9.38 25.30
N GLU A 122 -0.97 9.61 26.54
CA GLU A 122 -1.86 8.71 27.28
C GLU A 122 -3.25 8.66 26.62
N ILE A 123 -3.78 9.82 26.25
CA ILE A 123 -5.08 9.96 25.57
C ILE A 123 -4.88 9.79 24.07
N ALA A 124 -5.68 8.93 23.45
CA ALA A 124 -5.70 8.75 22.00
C ALA A 124 -6.35 9.96 21.31
N CYS A 125 -5.74 10.42 20.22
CA CYS A 125 -6.22 11.52 19.42
C CYS A 125 -6.43 11.09 17.97
N VAL A 126 -7.23 11.87 17.24
CA VAL A 126 -7.42 11.73 15.79
C VAL A 126 -6.98 13.02 15.14
N GLU A 127 -5.96 12.92 14.29
CA GLU A 127 -5.41 14.02 13.52
C GLU A 127 -5.63 13.74 12.05
N TRP A 128 -6.08 14.72 11.28
CA TRP A 128 -6.25 14.57 9.85
C TRP A 128 -5.81 15.84 9.12
N ILE A 129 -5.23 15.64 7.95
CA ILE A 129 -4.79 16.68 7.04
C ILE A 129 -5.43 16.41 5.69
N ARG A 130 -5.90 17.47 5.05
CA ARG A 130 -6.47 17.42 3.71
C ARG A 130 -5.81 18.48 2.85
N GLU A 131 -5.31 18.06 1.71
CA GLU A 131 -4.67 18.92 0.72
C GLU A 131 -5.37 18.71 -0.63
N GLY A 132 -5.72 19.81 -1.31
CA GLY A 132 -6.51 19.77 -2.54
C GLY A 132 -7.98 19.34 -2.36
N ARG A 133 -8.56 18.79 -3.43
CA ARG A 133 -9.99 18.42 -3.48
C ARG A 133 -10.18 16.93 -3.23
N VAL A 134 -11.02 16.56 -2.26
CA VAL A 134 -11.39 15.16 -1.99
C VAL A 134 -12.91 15.08 -1.81
N PRO A 135 -13.68 14.80 -2.89
CA PRO A 135 -15.14 14.79 -2.84
C PRO A 135 -15.68 13.39 -2.48
N LEU A 136 -15.85 13.11 -1.18
CA LEU A 136 -16.27 11.78 -0.70
C LEU A 136 -17.72 11.37 -1.05
N GLN A 137 -18.59 12.35 -1.35
CA GLN A 137 -19.99 12.09 -1.71
C GLN A 137 -20.18 11.84 -3.22
N THR A 138 -19.19 12.20 -4.05
CA THR A 138 -19.32 12.16 -5.51
C THR A 138 -18.94 10.77 -6.02
N ILE A 139 -19.94 9.94 -6.36
CA ILE A 139 -19.73 8.57 -6.87
C ILE A 139 -18.90 8.56 -8.17
N ARG A 140 -19.03 9.59 -9.03
CA ARG A 140 -18.25 9.71 -10.28
C ARG A 140 -16.75 9.96 -10.04
N ALA A 141 -16.35 10.41 -8.84
CA ALA A 141 -14.95 10.69 -8.54
C ALA A 141 -14.19 9.38 -8.30
N LYS A 142 -13.06 9.21 -9.01
CA LYS A 142 -12.13 8.09 -8.78
C LYS A 142 -11.32 8.37 -7.52
N ILE A 143 -11.67 7.71 -6.42
CA ILE A 143 -11.01 7.84 -5.12
C ILE A 143 -10.42 6.49 -4.73
N ASP A 144 -9.11 6.48 -4.55
CA ASP A 144 -8.42 5.32 -3.98
C ASP A 144 -8.35 5.46 -2.46
N TYR A 145 -8.71 4.41 -1.75
CA TYR A 145 -8.75 4.38 -0.29
C TYR A 145 -7.90 3.23 0.26
N CYS A 146 -7.14 3.50 1.33
CA CYS A 146 -6.39 2.50 2.08
C CYS A 146 -6.55 2.71 3.59
N PRO A 147 -6.98 1.69 4.35
CA PRO A 147 -6.73 1.58 5.77
C PRO A 147 -5.45 0.79 6.05
N TYR A 148 -4.60 1.29 6.95
CA TYR A 148 -3.39 0.62 7.36
C TYR A 148 -3.17 0.68 8.88
N THR A 149 -2.77 -0.44 9.48
CA THR A 149 -2.52 -0.52 10.93
C THR A 149 -1.03 -0.56 11.21
N ILE A 150 -0.57 0.33 12.09
CA ILE A 150 0.83 0.43 12.50
C ILE A 150 0.94 -0.02 13.94
N ARG A 151 1.78 -1.03 14.18
CA ARG A 151 2.14 -1.44 15.54
C ARG A 151 3.33 -0.61 16.02
N THR A 152 3.12 0.09 17.12
CA THR A 152 4.14 0.87 17.82
C THR A 152 4.33 0.32 19.24
N ILE A 153 5.30 0.84 19.97
CA ILE A 153 5.57 0.44 21.35
C ILE A 153 4.40 0.84 22.28
N TYR A 154 3.75 1.97 21.97
CA TYR A 154 2.66 2.53 22.78
C TYR A 154 1.27 1.97 22.43
N GLY A 155 1.21 1.00 21.51
CA GLY A 155 -0.02 0.40 21.01
C GLY A 155 -0.14 0.47 19.49
N VAL A 156 -1.38 0.46 19.00
CA VAL A 156 -1.69 0.46 17.57
C VAL A 156 -2.15 1.85 17.12
N LEU A 157 -1.58 2.32 16.01
CA LEU A 157 -2.05 3.49 15.28
C LEU A 157 -2.79 3.04 14.02
N GLY A 158 -3.93 3.67 13.72
CA GLY A 158 -4.64 3.50 12.47
C GLY A 158 -4.35 4.66 11.53
N VAL A 159 -4.01 4.37 10.28
CA VAL A 159 -3.86 5.36 9.22
C VAL A 159 -4.92 5.08 8.16
N LYS A 160 -5.62 6.12 7.72
CA LYS A 160 -6.57 6.09 6.63
C LYS A 160 -6.15 7.13 5.60
N ILE A 161 -6.06 6.73 4.34
CA ILE A 161 -5.65 7.58 3.24
C ILE A 161 -6.73 7.54 2.17
N TRP A 162 -7.11 8.72 1.68
CA TRP A 162 -7.93 8.91 0.49
C TRP A 162 -7.14 9.72 -0.52
N ILE A 163 -7.02 9.22 -1.75
CA ILE A 163 -6.37 9.91 -2.87
C ILE A 163 -7.42 10.13 -3.96
N PHE A 164 -7.61 11.38 -4.35
CA PHE A 164 -8.44 11.73 -5.50
C PHE A 164 -7.58 11.78 -6.76
N LEU A 165 -7.83 10.83 -7.66
CA LEU A 165 -7.07 10.68 -8.89
C LEU A 165 -7.56 11.64 -9.98
N HIS A 166 -6.64 12.09 -10.84
CA HIS A 166 -7.02 12.81 -12.04
C HIS A 166 -7.78 11.86 -12.97
N LYS A 167 -9.02 12.21 -13.33
CA LYS A 167 -9.73 11.59 -14.43
C LYS A 167 -9.18 12.21 -15.71
N GLU A 168 -8.26 11.54 -16.38
CA GLU A 168 -8.12 11.77 -17.83
C GLU A 168 -9.48 11.40 -18.44
N GLU A 169 -10.14 12.41 -18.97
CA GLU A 169 -11.24 12.21 -19.91
C GLU A 169 -10.57 11.81 -21.22
N GLU A 170 -10.61 10.52 -21.53
CA GLU A 170 -10.58 10.07 -22.94
C GLU A 170 -11.86 10.55 -23.64
#